data_AF-A0A0F9KWA0-F1
#
_entry.id   AF-A0A0F9KWA0-F1
#
_cell.length_a   1.000
_cell.length_b   1.000
_cell.length_c   1.000
_cell.angle_alpha   90.00
_cell.angle_beta   90.00
_cell.angle_gamma   90.00
#
_symmetry.space_group_name_H-M   'P 1'
#
loop_
_entity.id
_entity.type
_entity.pdbx_description
1 polymer ?
#
loop_
_entity_poly.entity_id
_entity_poly.type
_entity_poly.pdbx_seq_one_letter_code
_entity_poly.pdbx_strand_id
1 'polypeptide(L)'
;MLIGRVPGLEVRRSSNGRNHTYRIRGPRRLTGSEQPLLVLDGSPMPMNMLNTLAPHNIIRVYVLRGAEASIYGARGFNGVIVVTTNRLEFE
;
A
#
# COMPACT_ATOMS: atom_id res chain seq x y z
N MET A 1 -1.03 -7.83 -13.35
CA MET A 1 -0.62 -8.32 -12.03
C MET A 1 0.45 -7.37 -11.48
N LEU A 2 0.26 -6.81 -10.29
CA LEU A 2 1.20 -5.88 -9.62
C LEU A 2 2.21 -6.63 -8.73
N ILE A 3 2.47 -7.90 -9.02
CA ILE A 3 3.46 -8.71 -8.31
C ILE A 3 4.78 -8.51 -9.08
N GLY A 4 5.76 -7.83 -8.45
CA GLY A 4 7.11 -7.67 -9.02
C GLY A 4 7.44 -6.31 -9.65
N ARG A 5 6.54 -5.32 -9.65
CA ARG A 5 6.84 -3.95 -10.12
C ARG A 5 7.42 -3.02 -9.04
N VAL A 6 7.42 -3.44 -7.77
CA VAL A 6 7.90 -2.61 -6.64
C VAL A 6 8.94 -3.38 -5.84
N PRO A 7 10.21 -2.94 -5.80
CA PRO A 7 11.25 -3.60 -5.03
C PRO A 7 10.98 -3.51 -3.52
N GLY A 8 10.89 -4.68 -2.86
CA GLY A 8 10.70 -4.78 -1.42
C GLY A 8 9.26 -4.85 -0.93
N LEU A 9 8.26 -4.92 -1.83
CA LEU A 9 6.86 -5.22 -1.47
C LEU A 9 6.61 -6.73 -1.57
N GLU A 10 6.29 -7.37 -0.45
CA GLU A 10 5.85 -8.76 -0.34
C GLU A 10 4.31 -8.80 -0.25
N VAL A 11 3.67 -9.49 -1.19
CA VAL A 11 2.22 -9.70 -1.17
C VAL A 11 1.95 -11.14 -0.82
N ARG A 12 1.48 -11.41 0.40
CA ARG A 12 1.07 -12.75 0.83
C ARG A 12 -0.44 -12.90 0.67
N ARG A 13 -0.87 -13.81 -0.20
CA ARG A 13 -2.27 -14.22 -0.27
C ARG A 13 -2.56 -15.09 0.97
N SER A 14 -3.56 -14.70 1.75
CA SER A 14 -4.05 -15.51 2.87
C SER A 14 -4.70 -16.80 2.34
N SER A 15 -4.59 -17.91 3.08
CA SER A 15 -4.94 -19.27 2.60
C SER A 15 -6.41 -19.44 2.18
N ASN A 16 -7.27 -18.51 2.58
CA ASN A 16 -8.68 -18.42 2.24
C ASN A 16 -8.96 -17.70 0.90
N GLY A 17 -7.94 -17.27 0.15
CA GLY A 17 -8.07 -16.77 -1.23
C GLY A 17 -8.74 -15.41 -1.39
N ARG A 18 -9.37 -14.86 -0.34
CA ARG A 18 -10.13 -13.60 -0.35
C ARG A 18 -9.38 -12.41 0.25
N ASN A 19 -8.39 -12.66 1.12
CA ASN A 19 -7.61 -11.62 1.79
C ASN A 19 -6.15 -11.61 1.30
N HIS A 20 -5.65 -10.40 1.02
CA HIS A 20 -4.27 -10.14 0.65
C HIS A 20 -3.58 -9.37 1.78
N THR A 21 -2.49 -9.91 2.30
CA THR A 21 -1.62 -9.22 3.25
C THR A 21 -0.47 -8.60 2.48
N TYR A 22 -0.42 -7.27 2.44
CA TYR A 22 0.65 -6.49 1.82
C TYR A 22 1.67 -6.14 2.90
N ARG A 23 2.93 -6.51 2.72
CA ARG A 23 4.02 -6.26 3.66
C ARG A 23 5.23 -5.70 2.95
N ILE A 24 5.82 -4.63 3.47
CA ILE A 24 7.08 -4.10 2.94
C ILE A 24 8.22 -4.74 3.72
N ARG A 25 9.28 -5.22 3.05
CA ARG A 25 10.48 -5.75 3.71
C ARG A 25 11.07 -4.66 4.61
N GLY A 26 11.04 -4.91 5.93
CA GLY A 26 11.38 -3.98 6.99
C GLY A 26 11.40 -4.68 8.36
N PRO A 27 11.80 -4.00 9.44
CA PRO A 27 12.09 -4.62 10.73
C PRO A 27 10.85 -5.35 11.29
N ARG A 28 11.05 -6.64 11.54
CA ARG A 28 10.03 -7.61 11.99
C ARG A 28 9.50 -7.17 13.36
N ARG A 29 8.19 -6.99 13.52
CA ARG A 29 7.57 -6.84 14.85
C ARG A 29 6.66 -8.04 15.11
N LEU A 30 6.85 -8.67 16.26
CA LEU A 30 6.15 -9.90 16.66
C LEU A 30 4.71 -9.64 17.14
N THR A 31 4.34 -8.39 17.43
CA THR A 31 3.01 -8.01 17.90
C THR A 31 2.67 -6.58 17.43
N GLY A 32 1.70 -6.44 16.54
CA GLY A 32 1.24 -5.16 15.98
C GLY A 32 0.85 -5.27 14.51
N SER A 33 -0.13 -4.49 14.06
CA SER A 33 -0.52 -4.47 12.65
C SER A 33 0.63 -3.88 11.82
N GLU A 34 1.45 -4.74 11.21
CA GLU A 34 2.59 -4.38 10.33
C GLU A 34 2.13 -3.78 8.97
N GLN A 35 0.87 -3.36 8.85
CA GLN A 35 0.31 -2.85 7.62
C GLN A 35 0.77 -1.41 7.38
N PRO A 36 1.28 -1.11 6.17
CA PRO A 36 1.60 0.26 5.80
C PRO A 36 0.32 1.09 5.64
N LEU A 37 0.46 2.41 5.62
CA LEU A 37 -0.65 3.29 5.24
C LEU A 37 -0.82 3.26 3.72
N LEU A 38 -2.05 3.10 3.23
CA LEU A 38 -2.37 3.31 1.82
C LEU A 38 -2.78 4.77 1.61
N VAL A 39 -2.21 5.41 0.60
CA VAL A 39 -2.61 6.74 0.13
C VAL A 39 -3.02 6.60 -1.32
N LEU A 40 -4.30 6.86 -1.60
CA LEU A 40 -4.88 6.82 -2.93
C LEU A 40 -5.13 8.24 -3.40
N ASP A 41 -4.46 8.67 -4.48
CA ASP A 41 -4.62 9.99 -5.10
C ASP A 41 -4.50 11.16 -4.09
N GLY A 42 -3.61 10.99 -3.11
CA GLY A 42 -3.34 11.96 -2.06
C GLY A 42 -4.16 11.76 -0.77
N SER A 43 -5.17 10.90 -0.77
CA SER A 43 -6.03 10.65 0.40
C SER A 43 -5.70 9.32 1.10
N PRO A 44 -5.53 9.29 2.44
CA PRO A 44 -5.28 8.06 3.17
C PRO A 44 -6.51 7.14 3.17
N MET A 45 -6.36 5.94 2.64
CA MET A 45 -7.41 4.94 2.49
C MET A 45 -7.09 3.68 3.30
N PRO A 46 -8.10 2.86 3.65
CA PRO A 46 -7.86 1.55 4.23
C PRO A 46 -7.23 0.60 3.21
N MET A 47 -6.34 -0.28 3.67
CA MET A 47 -5.54 -1.19 2.81
C MET A 47 -6.41 -2.13 1.95
N ASN A 48 -7.65 -2.40 2.37
CA ASN A 48 -8.61 -3.19 1.61
C ASN A 48 -9.04 -2.52 0.28
N MET A 49 -8.94 -1.19 0.16
CA MET A 49 -9.23 -0.46 -1.08
C MET A 49 -8.30 -0.86 -2.23
N LEU A 50 -7.08 -1.35 -1.94
CA LEU A 50 -6.22 -1.90 -3.00
C LEU A 50 -6.87 -3.08 -3.73
N ASN A 51 -7.71 -3.86 -3.05
CA ASN A 51 -8.37 -5.02 -3.66
C ASN A 51 -9.54 -4.61 -4.56
N THR A 52 -10.09 -3.40 -4.36
CA THR A 52 -11.20 -2.87 -5.18
C THR A 52 -10.69 -2.05 -6.38
N LEU A 53 -9.41 -1.68 -6.39
CA LEU A 53 -8.80 -0.93 -7.48
C LEU A 53 -8.51 -1.84 -8.68
N ALA A 54 -9.05 -1.47 -9.84
CA ALA A 54 -8.77 -2.17 -11.08
C ALA A 54 -7.33 -1.88 -11.54
N PRO A 55 -6.54 -2.91 -11.97
CA PRO A 55 -5.15 -2.72 -12.35
C PRO A 55 -4.92 -1.75 -13.51
N HIS A 56 -5.90 -1.60 -14.40
CA HIS A 56 -5.82 -0.67 -15.54
C HIS A 56 -5.98 0.80 -15.11
N ASN A 57 -6.56 1.05 -13.93
CA ASN A 57 -6.69 2.39 -13.38
C ASN A 57 -5.45 2.83 -12.62
N ILE A 58 -4.49 1.95 -12.33
CA ILE A 58 -3.29 2.30 -11.58
C ILE A 58 -2.24 2.89 -12.53
N ILE A 59 -1.97 4.18 -12.41
CA ILE A 59 -0.89 4.83 -13.19
C ILE A 59 0.45 4.49 -12.53
N ARG A 60 0.56 4.72 -11.22
CA ARG A 60 1.84 4.61 -10.50
C ARG A 60 1.62 4.10 -9.09
N VAL A 61 2.62 3.37 -8.58
CA VAL A 61 2.69 2.96 -7.17
C VAL A 61 4.06 3.33 -6.65
N TYR A 62 4.09 4.12 -5.58
CA TYR A 62 5.29 4.53 -4.88
C TYR A 62 5.26 4.01 -3.45
N VAL A 63 6.42 3.65 -2.90
CA VAL A 63 6.52 3.16 -1.53
C VAL A 63 7.50 4.04 -0.78
N LEU A 64 6.98 4.82 0.16
CA LEU A 64 7.75 5.71 1.02
C LEU A 64 8.16 4.97 2.30
N ARG A 65 9.42 5.15 2.69
CA ARG A 65 9.99 4.57 3.92
C ARG A 65 10.89 5.58 4.63
N GLY A 66 11.05 5.41 5.94
CA GLY A 66 11.91 6.27 6.75
C GLY A 66 11.45 7.73 6.70
N ALA A 67 12.38 8.64 6.40
CA ALA A 67 12.12 10.09 6.39
C ALA A 67 11.04 10.50 5.38
N GLU A 68 10.94 9.82 4.24
CA GLU A 68 9.92 10.12 3.22
C GLU A 68 8.50 9.79 3.69
N ALA A 69 8.37 8.81 4.60
CA ALA A 69 7.09 8.39 5.17
C ALA A 69 6.66 9.28 6.34
N SER A 70 7.58 10.07 6.92
CA SER A 70 7.33 10.94 8.06
C SER A 70 6.31 12.04 7.77
N ILE A 71 6.12 12.41 6.49
CA ILE A 71 5.09 13.38 6.08
C ILE A 71 3.67 12.90 6.40
N TYR A 72 3.47 11.58 6.58
CA TYR A 72 2.19 10.98 6.97
C TYR A 72 2.10 10.68 8.48
N GLY A 73 3.04 11.21 9.27
CA GLY A 73 3.07 11.10 10.73
C GLY A 73 3.23 9.66 11.24
N ALA A 74 2.70 9.39 12.44
CA ALA A 74 2.82 8.07 13.10
C ALA A 74 2.22 6.91 12.27
N ARG A 75 1.26 7.21 11.38
CA ARG A 75 0.63 6.21 10.49
C ARG A 75 1.58 5.74 9.37
N GLY A 76 2.56 6.57 9.01
CA GLY A 76 3.61 6.21 8.05
C GLY A 76 4.80 5.46 8.65
N PHE A 77 4.79 5.18 9.96
CA PHE A 77 5.90 4.50 10.65
C PHE A 77 6.22 3.12 10.05
N ASN A 78 5.20 2.38 9.63
CA ASN A 78 5.34 1.08 8.96
C ASN A 78 5.58 1.20 7.44
N GLY A 79 5.74 2.43 6.92
CA GLY A 79 5.81 2.75 5.51
C GLY A 79 4.47 3.22 4.93
N VAL A 80 4.53 3.87 3.77
CA VAL A 80 3.35 4.38 3.06
C VAL A 80 3.38 3.89 1.63
N ILE A 81 2.28 3.31 1.17
CA ILE A 81 2.05 2.94 -0.23
C ILE A 81 1.22 4.04 -0.85
N VAL A 82 1.81 4.83 -1.74
CA VAL A 82 1.10 5.85 -2.52
C VAL A 82 0.70 5.23 -3.84
N VAL A 83 -0.59 5.19 -4.12
CA VAL A 83 -1.16 4.76 -5.40
C VAL A 83 -1.75 5.98 -6.08
N THR A 84 -1.27 6.24 -7.28
CA THR A 84 -1.85 7.23 -8.18
C THR A 84 -2.67 6.49 -9.21
N THR A 85 -3.96 6.79 -9.27
CA THR A 85 -4.85 6.24 -10.28
C THR A 85 -5.06 7.24 -11.40
N ASN A 86 -5.56 6.73 -12.52
CA ASN A 86 -6.08 7.57 -13.58
C ASN A 86 -7.39 8.12 -13.05
N ARG A 87 -7.33 9.33 -12.47
CA ARG A 87 -8.53 10.09 -12.16
C ARG A 87 -9.33 10.22 -13.45
N LEU A 88 -10.32 9.35 -13.62
CA LEU A 88 -11.61 9.84 -14.06
C LEU A 88 -12.10 10.67 -12.87
N GLU A 89 -11.89 11.99 -12.95
CA GLU A 89 -12.50 12.94 -12.04
C GLU A 89 -14.01 12.67 -12.07
N PHE A 90 -14.51 12.02 -11.03
CA PHE A 90 -15.94 12.06 -10.75
C PHE A 90 -16.13 13.30 -9.88
N GLU A 91 -16.51 14.39 -10.54
CA GLU A 91 -17.14 15.59 -9.96
C GLU A 91 -18.38 15.23 -9.14
#